data_AF-A0A976IPG0-F1
#
_entry.id   AF-A0A976IPG0-F1
#
_cell.length_a   1.000
_cell.length_b   1.000
_cell.length_c   1.000
_cell.angle_alpha   90.00
_cell.angle_beta   90.00
_cell.angle_gamma   90.00
#
_symmetry.space_group_name_H-M   'P 1'
#
loop_
_entity.id
_entity.type
_entity.pdbx_description
1 polymer ?
#
loop_
_entity_poly.entity_id
_entity_poly.type
_entity_poly.pdbx_seq_one_letter_code
_entity_poly.pdbx_strand_id
1 'polypeptide(L)' 'PPDQDLSLYISNFREDTLIFSAGLKLHRQAATSFNLNKILVRFPAVTIKTIFSIYWQALRLWSKGARFHDHPQPSEDHTL' A
#
# COMPACT_ATOMS: atom_id res chain seq x y z
N PRO A 1 15.74 13.66 -27.58
CA PRO A 1 14.76 13.88 -26.49
C PRO A 1 13.75 12.72 -26.44
N PRO A 2 13.50 12.09 -25.28
CA PRO A 2 12.52 11.00 -25.19
C PRO A 2 11.13 11.59 -25.39
N ASP A 3 10.51 11.30 -26.53
CA ASP A 3 9.36 12.05 -27.03
C ASP A 3 8.06 11.65 -26.34
N GLN A 4 7.88 10.36 -25.99
CA GLN A 4 6.60 9.84 -25.49
C GLN A 4 6.75 8.80 -24.37
N ASP A 5 7.77 7.94 -24.45
CA ASP A 5 8.01 6.91 -23.45
C ASP A 5 9.43 7.02 -22.87
N LEU A 6 9.53 6.82 -21.56
CA LEU A 6 10.79 6.72 -20.83
C LEU A 6 10.81 5.39 -20.09
N SER A 7 11.76 4.53 -20.43
CA SER A 7 11.99 3.28 -19.71
C SER A 7 13.29 3.39 -18.91
N LEU A 8 13.19 3.23 -17.60
CA LEU A 8 14.32 3.16 -16.68
C LEU A 8 14.48 1.72 -16.20
N TYR A 9 15.71 1.22 -16.22
CA TYR A 9 16.06 -0.08 -15.67
C TYR A 9 17.18 0.12 -14.65
N ILE A 10 16.95 -0.35 -13.44
CA ILE A 10 17.95 -0.37 -12.37
C ILE A 10 18.34 -1.82 -12.17
N SER A 11 19.62 -2.12 -12.32
CA SER A 11 20.17 -3.45 -12.05
C SER A 11 21.28 -3.30 -11.02
N ASN A 12 21.22 -4.13 -9.97
CA ASN A 12 22.20 -4.16 -8.91
C ASN A 12 22.91 -5.53 -8.96
N PHE A 13 24.23 -5.49 -8.97
CA PHE A 13 25.11 -6.66 -9.03
C PHE A 13 26.00 -6.72 -7.79
N ARG A 14 26.26 -7.92 -7.29
CA ARG A 14 27.26 -8.19 -6.23
C ARG A 14 28.06 -9.40 -6.64
N GLU A 15 29.38 -9.29 -6.67
CA GLU A 15 30.29 -10.38 -7.05
C GLU A 15 29.86 -11.07 -8.36
N ASP A 16 29.63 -10.25 -9.40
CA ASP A 16 29.13 -10.69 -10.72
C ASP A 16 27.72 -11.32 -10.75
N THR A 17 27.02 -11.36 -9.61
CA THR A 17 25.65 -11.91 -9.51
C THR A 17 24.61 -10.80 -9.48
N LEU A 18 23.62 -10.85 -10.39
CA LEU A 18 22.47 -9.96 -10.38
C LEU A 18 21.61 -10.22 -9.14
N ILE A 19 21.60 -9.29 -8.20
CA ILE A 19 20.84 -9.39 -6.95
C ILE A 19 19.49 -8.68 -7.01
N PHE A 20 19.34 -7.68 -7.87
CA PHE A 20 18.08 -6.97 -8.02
C PHE A 20 17.96 -6.32 -9.39
N SER A 21 16.77 -6.41 -9.99
CA SER A 21 16.43 -5.69 -11.22
C SER A 21 15.03 -5.10 -11.10
N ALA A 22 14.90 -3.81 -11.39
CA ALA A 22 13.64 -3.09 -11.41
C ALA A 22 13.50 -2.31 -12.71
N GLY A 23 12.39 -2.53 -13.42
CA GLY A 23 12.03 -1.78 -14.62
C GLY A 23 10.88 -0.82 -14.33
N LEU A 24 11.02 0.44 -14.74
CA LEU A 24 10.00 1.46 -14.67
C LEU A 24 9.73 2.01 -16.06
N LYS A 25 8.52 1.79 -16.58
CA LYS A 25 8.05 2.40 -17.82
C LYS A 25 7.16 3.59 -17.49
N LEU A 26 7.56 4.77 -17.91
CA LEU A 26 6.81 6.00 -17.79
C LEU A 26 6.32 6.40 -19.17
N HIS A 27 5.01 6.56 -19.31
CA HIS A 27 4.42 7.20 -20.48
C HIS A 27 4.20 8.69 -20.14
N ARG A 28 4.68 9.58 -21.00
CA ARG A 28 4.47 11.02 -20.85
C ARG A 28 2.98 11.32 -20.98
N GLN A 29 2.37 11.85 -19.93
CA GLN A 29 1.02 12.41 -20.02
C GLN A 29 1.14 13.93 -20.12
N ALA A 30 0.44 14.52 -21.09
CA ALA A 30 0.37 15.98 -21.19
C ALA A 30 -0.21 16.54 -19.89
N ALA A 31 0.45 17.55 -19.32
CA ALA A 31 0.04 18.26 -18.11
C ALA A 31 -1.17 19.19 -18.36
N THR A 32 -2.21 18.64 -18.97
CA THR A 32 -3.48 19.33 -19.21
C THR A 32 -4.27 19.40 -17.91
N SER A 33 -5.05 20.46 -17.71
CA SER A 33 -5.88 20.68 -16.51
C SER A 33 -6.74 19.47 -16.14
N PHE A 34 -7.24 18.71 -17.13
CA PHE A 34 -8.00 17.48 -16.92
C PHE A 34 -7.18 16.37 -16.23
N ASN A 35 -5.94 16.12 -16.68
CA ASN A 35 -5.09 15.08 -16.11
C ASN A 35 -4.65 15.44 -14.68
N LEU A 36 -4.38 16.72 -14.44
CA LEU A 36 -4.05 17.22 -13.09
C LEU A 36 -5.24 17.12 -12.13
N ASN A 37 -6.44 17.48 -12.58
CA ASN A 37 -7.64 17.37 -11.76
C ASN A 37 -8.00 15.89 -11.47
N LYS A 38 -7.82 15.00 -12.47
CA LYS A 38 -7.97 13.55 -12.27
C LYS A 38 -7.04 13.02 -11.19
N ILE A 39 -5.80 13.48 -11.15
CA ILE A 39 -4.84 13.15 -10.08
C ILE A 39 -5.33 13.70 -8.73
N LEU A 40 -5.75 14.97 -8.70
CA LEU A 40 -6.26 15.65 -7.50
C LEU A 40 -7.50 14.97 -6.90
N VAL A 41 -8.38 14.40 -7.73
CA VAL A 41 -9.56 13.63 -7.28
C VAL A 41 -9.18 12.18 -6.92
N ARG A 42 -8.19 11.59 -7.59
CA ARG A 42 -7.74 10.21 -7.33
C ARG A 42 -7.13 10.06 -5.94
N PHE A 43 -6.33 11.04 -5.51
CA PHE A 43 -5.69 11.02 -4.19
C PHE A 43 -6.70 10.90 -3.02
N PRO A 44 -7.71 11.78 -2.89
CA PRO A 44 -8.71 11.66 -1.83
C PRO A 44 -9.57 10.40 -1.99
N ALA A 45 -9.87 9.97 -3.22
CA ALA A 45 -10.67 8.77 -3.46
C ALA A 45 -10.01 7.48 -2.93
N VAL A 46 -8.68 7.35 -3.02
CA VAL A 46 -7.95 6.20 -2.45
C VAL A 46 -8.09 6.18 -0.93
N THR A 47 -7.91 7.32 -0.27
CA THR A 47 -8.03 7.43 1.20
C THR A 47 -9.44 7.10 1.68
N ILE A 48 -10.47 7.65 1.02
CA ILE A 48 -11.88 7.37 1.34
C ILE A 48 -12.16 5.87 1.18
N LYS A 49 -11.66 5.23 0.11
CA LYS A 49 -11.81 3.79 -0.10
C LYS A 49 -11.15 2.98 1.02
N THR A 50 -9.95 3.35 1.46
CA THR A 50 -9.25 2.68 2.57
C THR A 50 -10.03 2.80 3.87
N ILE A 51 -10.47 4.01 4.21
CA ILE A 51 -11.32 4.27 5.37
C ILE A 51 -12.56 3.38 5.30
N PHE A 52 -13.32 3.47 4.21
CA PHE A 52 -14.52 2.67 4.02
C PHE A 52 -14.25 1.17 4.15
N SER A 53 -13.14 0.67 3.60
CA SER A 53 -12.76 -0.74 3.70
C SER A 53 -12.49 -1.16 5.15
N ILE A 54 -11.81 -0.33 5.94
CA ILE A 54 -11.55 -0.59 7.37
C ILE A 54 -12.86 -0.62 8.16
N TYR A 55 -13.72 0.39 7.98
CA TYR A 55 -15.01 0.45 8.67
C TYR A 55 -15.94 -0.68 8.26
N TRP A 56 -15.92 -1.08 7.00
CA TRP A 56 -16.69 -2.22 6.52
C TRP A 56 -16.24 -3.53 7.16
N GLN A 57 -14.92 -3.73 7.31
CA GLN A 57 -14.39 -4.90 8.02
C GLN A 57 -14.74 -4.88 9.51
N ALA A 58 -14.67 -3.72 10.16
CA ALA A 58 -15.08 -3.56 11.56
C ALA A 58 -16.58 -3.86 11.75
N LEU A 59 -17.45 -3.37 10.85
CA LEU A 59 -18.88 -3.69 10.86
C LEU A 59 -19.13 -5.17 10.63
N ARG A 60 -18.40 -5.80 9.70
CA ARG A 60 -18.48 -7.24 9.43
C ARG A 60 -18.04 -8.07 10.63
N LEU A 61 -17.01 -7.64 11.34
CA LEU A 61 -16.50 -8.26 12.56
C LEU A 61 -17.53 -8.12 13.71
N TRP A 62 -18.15 -6.95 13.82
CA TRP A 62 -19.22 -6.68 14.79
C TRP A 62 -20.47 -7.53 14.51
N SER A 63 -20.91 -7.61 13.25
CA SER A 63 -22.03 -8.46 12.85
C SER A 63 -21.79 -9.95 13.10
N LYS A 64 -20.53 -10.41 13.06
CA LYS A 64 -20.16 -11.79 13.41
C LYS A 64 -19.99 -12.04 14.91
N GLY A 65 -20.20 -11.02 15.75
CA GLY A 65 -20.13 -11.16 17.21
C GLY A 65 -18.72 -11.48 17.69
N ALA A 66 -17.73 -10.70 17.26
CA ALA A 66 -16.35 -10.89 17.70
C ALA A 66 -16.24 -10.84 19.23
N ARG A 67 -16.10 -12.02 19.84
CA ARG A 67 -15.81 -12.15 21.27
C ARG A 67 -14.39 -11.68 21.51
N PHE A 68 -14.26 -10.61 22.29
CA PHE A 68 -13.00 -10.28 22.94
C PHE A 68 -12.67 -11.41 23.92
N HIS A 69 -11.58 -12.11 23.67
CA HIS A 69 -11.00 -13.02 24.65
C HIS A 69 -10.01 -12.21 25.47
N ASP A 70 -10.39 -11.85 26.70
CA ASP A 70 -9.48 -11.22 27.64
C ASP A 70 -8.30 -12.16 27.89
N HIS A 71 -7.09 -11.59 27.83
CA HIS A 71 -5.86 -12.31 28.13
C HIS A 71 -5.94 -12.76 29.60
N PRO A 72 -5.82 -14.08 29.90
CA PRO A 72 -5.69 -14.51 31.27
C PRO A 72 -4.45 -13.83 31.87
N GLN A 73 -4.64 -13.18 33.01
CA GLN A 73 -3.54 -12.55 33.76
C GLN A 73 -2.40 -13.57 33.89
N PRO A 74 -1.13 -13.17 33.69
CA PRO A 74 -0.01 -14.04 34.00
C PRO A 74 -0.13 -14.40 35.48
N SER A 75 -0.38 -15.68 35.75
CA SER A 75 -0.23 -16.22 37.10
C SER A 75 1.24 -16.06 37.47
N GLU A 76 1.53 -15.07 38.32
CA GLU A 76 2.77 -15.02 39.10
C GLU A 76 2.80 -16.27 39.98
N ASP A 77 3.35 -17.37 39.47
CA ASP A 77 3.64 -18.56 40.25
C ASP A 77 5.10 -19.00 40.01
N HIS A 78 6.01 -18.13 40.45
CA HIS A 78 7.42 -18.47 40.68
C HIS A 78 7.87 -17.87 42.01
N THR A 79 7.28 -18.38 43.08
CA THR A 79 7.93 -18.45 44.40
C THR A 79 7.78 -19.86 44.93
N LEU A 80 8.81 -20.67 44.70
CA LEU A 80 9.60 -21.45 45.68
C LEU A 80 10.28 -22.65 45.00
#